data_AF-A0A845VSY9-F1
#
_entry.id   AF-A0A845VSY9-F1
#
_cell.length_a   1.000
_cell.length_b   1.000
_cell.length_c   1.000
_cell.angle_alpha   90.00
_cell.angle_beta   90.00
_cell.angle_gamma   90.00
#
_symmetry.space_group_name_H-M   'P 1'
#
loop_
_entity.id
_entity.type
_entity.pdbx_description
1 polymer ?
#
loop_
_entity_poly.entity_id
_entity_poly.type
_entity_poly.pdbx_seq_one_letter_code
_entity_poly.pdbx_strand_id
1 'polypeptide(L)'
;MAKKKQQAVILFSGGGGVEAGMVEAGIEPLIAVEFDKKRPELSAAIAVAHEANFPRCKVIRKTVEEVAGSDMSEFPASPDILWASPVCSNFSIAKISAEETEDDIKSAIAVCQIIDKLRPRQFYLENVPRYSTAKSFELINQKLLDLGYSVDWSVVDVSDYGIPQSRKRLILRSSSKGTPRKLPRNIKCSGWFEAIKDLLPTLPESEILPGQSLAIQEYLAENPKLEHLLVGRTGRIAYRVIPADLPSFTVLRSLFTDTKGNNRNRFADVWCPDGSFKQLTMECIRRLQTFPDWYQFPDSVAVSGSIMGYSVPPLFVKRLFDKDNHSFSVQTSSGNNEHYTPQKVINAAIATLGVIDLDPCSNPGVPNVPASAHFTKEMDGLSRPWYGRVYMNPPYSCTKKWVKKLIHEHNCGHIHSAIALLKATPDTEWYQLMDRYPSCHWNGRLSFLNPDNNGSVAPFASAVFYIGKDFLRFYYVFSEYGRVKFGQSLTNRLVSLAPPGFDFS
;
A
#
# COMPACT_ATOMS: atom_id res chain seq x y z
N MET A 1 7.13 -4.90 -40.12
CA MET A 1 6.59 -6.05 -39.36
C MET A 1 5.99 -5.53 -38.06
N ALA A 2 4.71 -5.83 -37.77
CA ALA A 2 4.12 -5.46 -36.49
C ALA A 2 4.87 -6.16 -35.34
N LYS A 3 5.21 -5.42 -34.28
CA LYS A 3 5.93 -5.97 -33.12
C LYS A 3 5.03 -6.98 -32.42
N LYS A 4 5.48 -8.23 -32.25
CA LYS A 4 4.73 -9.28 -31.55
C LYS A 4 4.39 -8.79 -30.13
N LYS A 5 3.11 -8.85 -29.74
CA LYS A 5 2.66 -8.51 -28.38
C LYS A 5 3.22 -9.50 -27.37
N GLN A 6 3.52 -9.04 -26.16
CA GLN A 6 3.91 -9.92 -25.06
C GLN A 6 2.71 -10.77 -24.66
N GLN A 7 2.95 -12.04 -24.35
CA GLN A 7 1.90 -13.01 -24.04
C GLN A 7 1.86 -13.30 -22.53
N ALA A 8 0.66 -13.24 -21.94
CA ALA A 8 0.46 -13.42 -20.51
C ALA A 8 -0.46 -14.61 -20.16
N VAL A 9 -0.12 -15.28 -19.06
CA VAL A 9 -0.97 -16.28 -18.38
C VAL A 9 -1.32 -15.73 -16.99
N ILE A 10 -2.59 -15.79 -16.60
CA ILE A 10 -3.09 -15.23 -15.34
C ILE A 10 -3.73 -16.34 -14.51
N LEU A 11 -3.24 -16.51 -13.28
CA LEU A 11 -3.78 -17.41 -12.28
C LEU A 11 -4.63 -16.62 -11.29
N PHE A 12 -5.77 -17.18 -10.88
CA PHE A 12 -6.75 -16.51 -10.00
C PHE A 12 -7.28 -15.21 -10.62
N SER A 13 -7.71 -15.29 -11.88
CA SER A 13 -8.03 -14.12 -12.71
C SER A 13 -9.26 -13.32 -12.27
N GLY A 14 -10.21 -13.95 -11.54
CA GLY A 14 -11.47 -13.30 -11.20
C GLY A 14 -12.18 -12.79 -12.46
N GLY A 15 -12.66 -11.54 -12.42
CA GLY A 15 -13.30 -10.91 -13.59
C GLY A 15 -12.33 -10.27 -14.58
N GLY A 16 -11.01 -10.37 -14.37
CA GLY A 16 -10.03 -9.89 -15.34
C GLY A 16 -9.58 -8.43 -15.18
N GLY A 17 -9.49 -7.92 -13.95
CA GLY A 17 -8.95 -6.58 -13.70
C GLY A 17 -7.45 -6.45 -14.09
N VAL A 18 -6.67 -7.50 -13.86
CA VAL A 18 -5.26 -7.55 -14.27
C VAL A 18 -5.16 -7.55 -15.79
N GLU A 19 -5.98 -8.37 -16.44
CA GLU A 19 -6.07 -8.50 -17.89
C GLU A 19 -6.48 -7.19 -18.55
N ALA A 20 -7.44 -6.46 -17.99
CA ALA A 20 -7.80 -5.13 -18.47
C ALA A 20 -6.61 -4.18 -18.48
N GLY A 21 -5.81 -4.16 -17.40
CA GLY A 21 -4.59 -3.36 -17.33
C GLY A 21 -3.50 -3.83 -18.29
N MET A 22 -3.37 -5.13 -18.51
CA MET A 22 -2.44 -5.71 -19.48
C MET A 22 -2.82 -5.33 -20.91
N VAL A 23 -4.11 -5.41 -21.28
CA VAL A 23 -4.62 -4.98 -22.59
C VAL A 23 -4.31 -3.51 -22.83
N GLU A 24 -4.57 -2.67 -21.84
CA GLU A 24 -4.24 -1.23 -21.88
C GLU A 24 -2.73 -0.95 -22.02
N ALA A 25 -1.86 -1.86 -21.54
CA ALA A 25 -0.41 -1.79 -21.71
C ALA A 25 0.09 -2.43 -23.03
N GLY A 26 -0.82 -2.94 -23.88
CA GLY A 26 -0.48 -3.61 -25.13
C GLY A 26 0.03 -5.04 -24.97
N ILE A 27 -0.20 -5.66 -23.81
CA ILE A 27 0.05 -7.07 -23.52
C ILE A 27 -1.19 -7.88 -23.90
N GLU A 28 -1.01 -9.11 -24.36
CA GLU A 28 -2.10 -10.02 -24.73
C GLU A 28 -2.28 -11.12 -23.68
N PRO A 29 -3.36 -11.07 -22.89
CA PRO A 29 -3.79 -12.20 -22.05
C PRO A 29 -4.22 -13.39 -22.91
N LEU A 30 -3.55 -14.53 -22.78
CA LEU A 30 -3.87 -15.74 -23.54
C LEU A 30 -4.71 -16.72 -22.76
N ILE A 31 -4.36 -16.94 -21.49
CA ILE A 31 -5.02 -17.91 -20.62
C ILE A 31 -5.26 -17.28 -19.28
N ALA A 32 -6.47 -17.42 -18.78
CA ALA A 32 -6.90 -17.00 -17.46
C ALA A 32 -7.46 -18.22 -16.71
N VAL A 33 -7.00 -18.46 -15.48
CA VAL A 33 -7.49 -19.55 -14.63
C VAL A 33 -8.39 -18.94 -13.55
N GLU A 34 -9.64 -19.38 -13.49
CA GLU A 34 -10.63 -18.89 -12.52
C GLU A 34 -11.56 -20.02 -12.10
N PHE A 35 -11.55 -20.35 -10.82
CA PHE A 35 -12.60 -21.16 -10.21
C PHE A 35 -12.57 -21.07 -8.68
N ASP A 36 -13.70 -20.71 -8.06
CA ASP A 36 -13.90 -20.77 -6.61
C ASP A 36 -14.83 -21.94 -6.24
N LYS A 37 -14.24 -23.04 -5.73
CA LYS A 37 -14.97 -24.22 -5.24
C LYS A 37 -15.97 -23.89 -4.12
N LYS A 38 -15.71 -22.85 -3.32
CA LYS A 38 -16.58 -22.44 -2.21
C LYS A 38 -17.78 -21.64 -2.70
N ARG A 39 -17.74 -21.11 -3.94
CA ARG A 39 -18.81 -20.28 -4.54
C ARG A 39 -18.93 -20.54 -6.06
N PRO A 40 -19.30 -21.76 -6.47
CA PRO A 40 -19.25 -22.17 -7.87
C PRO A 40 -20.17 -21.34 -8.77
N GLU A 41 -21.37 -20.97 -8.30
CA GLU A 41 -22.31 -20.14 -9.08
C GLU A 41 -21.77 -18.72 -9.34
N LEU A 42 -21.21 -18.09 -8.31
CA LEU A 42 -20.60 -16.77 -8.44
C LEU A 42 -19.36 -16.82 -9.35
N SER A 43 -18.52 -17.84 -9.19
CA SER A 43 -17.33 -18.01 -10.03
C SER A 43 -17.72 -18.27 -11.49
N ALA A 44 -18.76 -19.05 -11.76
CA ALA A 44 -19.29 -19.24 -13.10
C ALA A 44 -19.79 -17.92 -13.72
N ALA A 45 -20.52 -17.09 -12.96
CA ALA A 45 -20.97 -15.78 -13.43
C ALA A 45 -19.81 -14.82 -13.71
N ILE A 46 -18.78 -14.84 -12.86
CA ILE A 46 -17.54 -14.06 -13.05
C ILE A 46 -16.79 -14.53 -14.31
N ALA A 47 -16.68 -15.84 -14.53
CA ALA A 47 -16.03 -16.40 -15.71
C ALA A 47 -16.75 -16.02 -17.02
N VAL A 48 -18.09 -16.02 -17.03
CA VAL A 48 -18.88 -15.54 -18.17
C VAL A 48 -18.60 -14.06 -18.46
N ALA A 49 -18.53 -13.22 -17.42
CA ALA A 49 -18.19 -11.81 -17.59
C ALA A 49 -16.76 -11.61 -18.11
N HIS A 50 -15.81 -12.43 -17.66
CA HIS A 50 -14.43 -12.43 -18.16
C HIS A 50 -14.38 -12.78 -19.65
N GLU A 51 -14.97 -13.91 -20.05
CA GLU A 51 -14.99 -14.37 -21.45
C GLU A 51 -15.60 -13.34 -22.41
N ALA A 52 -16.66 -12.64 -21.97
CA ALA A 52 -17.30 -11.58 -22.75
C ALA A 52 -16.38 -10.36 -22.98
N ASN A 53 -15.57 -9.99 -21.98
CA ASN A 53 -14.65 -8.86 -22.05
C ASN A 53 -13.32 -9.20 -22.74
N PHE A 54 -12.91 -10.48 -22.72
CA PHE A 54 -11.64 -10.94 -23.24
C PHE A 54 -11.80 -12.11 -24.22
N PRO A 55 -12.43 -11.92 -25.40
CA PRO A 55 -12.73 -13.00 -26.34
C PRO A 55 -11.50 -13.73 -26.91
N ARG A 56 -10.30 -13.14 -26.78
CA ARG A 56 -9.02 -13.76 -27.17
C ARG A 56 -8.31 -14.49 -26.02
N CYS A 57 -8.81 -14.35 -24.80
CA CYS A 57 -8.27 -15.01 -23.62
C CYS A 57 -9.11 -16.26 -23.32
N LYS A 58 -8.47 -17.43 -23.30
CA LYS A 58 -9.14 -18.66 -22.91
C LYS A 58 -9.27 -18.71 -21.39
N VAL A 59 -10.51 -18.76 -20.89
CA VAL A 59 -10.78 -18.97 -19.47
C VAL A 59 -10.83 -20.47 -19.17
N ILE A 60 -9.92 -20.92 -18.30
CA ILE A 60 -9.91 -22.27 -17.74
C ILE A 60 -10.64 -22.24 -16.41
N ARG A 61 -11.86 -22.79 -16.42
CA ARG A 61 -12.76 -22.85 -15.25
C ARG A 61 -12.41 -24.01 -14.32
N LYS A 62 -11.16 -24.03 -13.84
CA LYS A 62 -10.61 -25.02 -12.90
C LYS A 62 -9.82 -24.31 -11.81
N THR A 63 -9.62 -24.99 -10.68
CA THR A 63 -8.70 -24.51 -9.65
C THR A 63 -7.25 -24.55 -10.14
N VAL A 64 -6.39 -23.72 -9.54
CA VAL A 64 -4.97 -23.67 -9.89
C VAL A 64 -4.28 -25.00 -9.55
N GLU A 65 -4.73 -25.71 -8.51
CA GLU A 65 -4.29 -27.05 -8.15
C GLU A 65 -4.62 -28.08 -9.24
N GLU A 66 -5.83 -28.03 -9.79
CA GLU A 66 -6.23 -28.92 -10.90
C GLU A 66 -5.44 -28.63 -12.17
N VAL A 67 -5.15 -27.35 -12.45
CA VAL A 67 -4.28 -26.95 -13.57
C VAL A 67 -2.85 -27.44 -13.34
N ALA A 68 -2.30 -27.27 -12.14
CA ALA A 68 -0.95 -27.72 -11.81
C ALA A 68 -0.81 -29.25 -11.91
N GLY A 69 -1.87 -30.01 -11.63
CA GLY A 69 -1.92 -31.47 -11.82
C GLY A 69 -2.09 -31.95 -13.27
N SER A 70 -2.40 -31.05 -14.21
CA SER A 70 -2.61 -31.39 -15.63
C SER A 70 -1.30 -31.40 -16.45
N ASP A 71 -1.39 -31.84 -17.70
CA ASP A 71 -0.27 -31.78 -18.66
C ASP A 71 0.04 -30.37 -19.17
N MET A 72 -0.87 -29.41 -18.95
CA MET A 72 -0.76 -28.02 -19.40
C MET A 72 -0.42 -27.87 -20.90
N SER A 73 -0.81 -28.83 -21.74
CA SER A 73 -0.51 -28.87 -23.19
C SER A 73 -1.07 -27.67 -23.96
N GLU A 74 -2.14 -27.07 -23.47
CA GLU A 74 -2.75 -25.86 -24.05
C GLU A 74 -2.03 -24.57 -23.64
N PHE A 75 -1.14 -24.61 -22.65
CA PHE A 75 -0.41 -23.43 -22.18
C PHE A 75 0.78 -23.13 -23.08
N PRO A 76 1.11 -21.84 -23.29
CA PRO A 76 2.33 -21.49 -24.01
C PRO A 76 3.56 -21.98 -23.23
N ALA A 77 4.51 -22.58 -23.94
CA ALA A 77 5.84 -22.81 -23.38
C ALA A 77 6.53 -21.47 -23.13
N SER A 78 6.98 -21.21 -21.89
CA SER A 78 7.68 -19.97 -21.50
C SER A 78 6.93 -18.68 -21.85
N PRO A 79 5.75 -18.42 -21.25
CA PRO A 79 5.05 -17.16 -21.46
C PRO A 79 5.93 -15.96 -21.06
N ASP A 80 5.73 -14.81 -21.71
CA ASP A 80 6.49 -13.60 -21.35
C ASP A 80 6.17 -13.15 -19.93
N ILE A 81 4.93 -13.37 -19.48
CA ILE A 81 4.43 -12.98 -18.17
C ILE A 81 3.54 -14.11 -17.60
N LEU A 82 3.81 -14.51 -16.36
CA LEU A 82 2.88 -15.26 -15.53
C LEU A 82 2.47 -14.37 -14.34
N TRP A 83 1.18 -14.17 -14.13
CA TRP A 83 0.64 -13.43 -13.00
C TRP A 83 -0.13 -14.36 -12.07
N ALA A 84 0.02 -14.21 -10.76
CA ALA A 84 -0.81 -14.89 -9.77
C ALA A 84 -1.34 -13.91 -8.71
N SER A 85 -2.64 -14.00 -8.41
CA SER A 85 -3.28 -13.30 -7.28
C SER A 85 -3.97 -14.30 -6.33
N PRO A 86 -3.23 -15.13 -5.57
CA PRO A 86 -3.82 -16.17 -4.71
C PRO A 86 -4.84 -15.62 -3.71
N VAL A 87 -5.82 -16.45 -3.36
CA VAL A 87 -6.90 -16.09 -2.43
C VAL A 87 -6.33 -15.61 -1.09
N CYS A 88 -6.77 -14.45 -0.61
CA CYS A 88 -6.20 -13.77 0.56
C CYS A 88 -7.11 -13.74 1.79
N SER A 89 -8.17 -14.56 1.83
CA SER A 89 -9.32 -14.37 2.73
C SER A 89 -9.01 -14.52 4.23
N ASN A 90 -7.86 -15.11 4.59
CA ASN A 90 -7.35 -15.24 5.96
C ASN A 90 -6.27 -14.18 6.31
N PHE A 91 -5.74 -13.48 5.31
CA PHE A 91 -4.65 -12.51 5.47
C PHE A 91 -5.13 -11.04 5.48
N SER A 92 -6.43 -10.80 5.29
CA SER A 92 -7.03 -9.47 5.37
C SER A 92 -7.05 -8.93 6.81
N ILE A 93 -6.84 -7.62 6.96
CA ILE A 93 -6.93 -6.88 8.24
C ILE A 93 -8.27 -7.13 8.96
N ALA A 94 -9.32 -7.47 8.22
CA ALA A 94 -10.64 -7.81 8.78
C ALA A 94 -10.67 -9.12 9.60
N LYS A 95 -9.61 -9.94 9.57
CA LYS A 95 -9.47 -11.19 10.34
C LYS A 95 -8.08 -11.29 10.98
N ILE A 96 -7.80 -10.42 11.95
CA ILE A 96 -6.50 -10.34 12.65
C ILE A 96 -6.05 -11.70 13.22
N SER A 97 -6.99 -12.56 13.63
CA SER A 97 -6.73 -13.89 14.21
C SER A 97 -6.75 -15.07 13.24
N ALA A 98 -6.98 -14.87 11.94
CA ALA A 98 -6.99 -15.99 10.99
C ALA A 98 -5.55 -16.42 10.66
N GLU A 99 -5.30 -17.72 10.81
CA GLU A 99 -4.05 -18.37 10.41
C GLU A 99 -4.13 -18.84 8.94
N GLU A 100 -2.95 -19.04 8.36
CA GLU A 100 -2.81 -19.67 7.05
C GLU A 100 -3.37 -21.09 7.08
N THR A 101 -4.20 -21.45 6.09
CA THR A 101 -4.83 -22.77 6.00
C THR A 101 -4.05 -23.71 5.10
N GLU A 102 -4.31 -25.02 5.22
CA GLU A 102 -3.75 -26.00 4.28
C GLU A 102 -4.10 -25.72 2.81
N ASP A 103 -5.30 -25.18 2.54
CA ASP A 103 -5.71 -24.80 1.19
C ASP A 103 -4.79 -23.70 0.62
N ASP A 104 -4.37 -22.73 1.45
CA ASP A 104 -3.49 -21.64 1.03
C ASP A 104 -2.10 -22.19 0.63
N ILE A 105 -1.57 -23.12 1.43
CA ILE A 105 -0.31 -23.81 1.14
C ILE A 105 -0.41 -24.67 -0.13
N LYS A 106 -1.51 -25.41 -0.32
CA LYS A 106 -1.76 -26.21 -1.53
C LYS A 106 -1.78 -25.33 -2.78
N SER A 107 -2.47 -24.18 -2.73
CA SER A 107 -2.47 -23.18 -3.81
C SER A 107 -1.05 -22.67 -4.10
N ALA A 108 -0.25 -22.37 -3.07
CA ALA A 108 1.12 -21.92 -3.25
C ALA A 108 2.03 -22.99 -3.90
N ILE A 109 1.90 -24.25 -3.48
CA ILE A 109 2.60 -25.38 -4.08
C ILE A 109 2.20 -25.54 -5.56
N ALA A 110 0.90 -25.41 -5.88
CA ALA A 110 0.42 -25.46 -7.25
C ALA A 110 1.00 -24.33 -8.11
N VAL A 111 1.08 -23.09 -7.58
CA VAL A 111 1.76 -21.97 -8.25
C VAL A 111 3.24 -22.31 -8.48
N CYS A 112 3.95 -22.86 -7.50
CA CYS A 112 5.34 -23.30 -7.65
C CYS A 112 5.52 -24.36 -8.75
N GLN A 113 4.61 -25.32 -8.85
CA GLN A 113 4.60 -26.34 -9.91
C GLN A 113 4.37 -25.72 -11.30
N ILE A 114 3.45 -24.76 -11.41
CA ILE A 114 3.17 -24.05 -12.66
C ILE A 114 4.39 -23.20 -13.09
N ILE A 115 5.04 -22.49 -12.16
CA ILE A 115 6.28 -21.75 -12.44
C ILE A 115 7.37 -22.70 -12.97
N ASP A 116 7.50 -23.88 -12.35
CA ASP A 116 8.50 -24.88 -12.73
C ASP A 116 8.26 -25.45 -14.13
N LYS A 117 7.00 -25.78 -14.45
CA LYS A 117 6.57 -26.31 -15.76
C LYS A 117 6.66 -25.27 -16.87
N LEU A 118 6.12 -24.08 -16.63
CA LEU A 118 6.00 -23.05 -17.68
C LEU A 118 7.27 -22.24 -17.87
N ARG A 119 8.12 -22.08 -16.85
CA ARG A 119 9.34 -21.25 -16.88
C ARG A 119 9.10 -19.86 -17.52
N PRO A 120 8.23 -19.02 -16.93
CA PRO A 120 7.88 -17.71 -17.50
C PRO A 120 9.09 -16.76 -17.56
N ARG A 121 9.09 -15.80 -18.48
CA ARG A 121 10.19 -14.80 -18.53
C ARG A 121 10.13 -13.82 -17.35
N GLN A 122 8.92 -13.50 -16.91
CA GLN A 122 8.66 -12.70 -15.74
C GLN A 122 7.52 -13.32 -14.95
N PHE A 123 7.60 -13.28 -13.63
CA PHE A 123 6.49 -13.65 -12.76
C PHE A 123 6.10 -12.48 -11.85
N TYR A 124 4.80 -12.29 -11.69
CA TYR A 124 4.21 -11.30 -10.81
C TYR A 124 3.30 -11.99 -9.81
N LEU A 125 3.39 -11.58 -8.55
CA LEU A 125 2.49 -12.00 -7.49
C LEU A 125 1.91 -10.76 -6.84
N GLU A 126 0.58 -10.69 -6.79
CA GLU A 126 -0.14 -9.67 -6.05
C GLU A 126 -0.89 -10.28 -4.87
N ASN A 127 -0.84 -9.60 -3.73
CA ASN A 127 -1.62 -9.97 -2.55
C ASN A 127 -1.78 -8.81 -1.56
N VAL A 128 -2.48 -9.04 -0.45
CA VAL A 128 -2.54 -8.10 0.68
C VAL A 128 -1.18 -8.02 1.40
N PRO A 129 -0.86 -6.91 2.10
CA PRO A 129 0.46 -6.71 2.74
C PRO A 129 0.91 -7.84 3.67
N ARG A 130 0.00 -8.38 4.48
CA ARG A 130 0.28 -9.47 5.44
C ARG A 130 0.73 -10.77 4.77
N TYR A 131 0.43 -10.98 3.49
CA TYR A 131 0.89 -12.16 2.77
C TYR A 131 2.43 -12.26 2.73
N SER A 132 3.15 -11.13 2.87
CA SER A 132 4.62 -11.12 2.90
C SER A 132 5.25 -11.92 4.04
N THR A 133 4.47 -12.22 5.10
CA THR A 133 4.91 -13.04 6.23
C THR A 133 4.33 -14.46 6.21
N ALA A 134 3.60 -14.82 5.16
CA ALA A 134 2.94 -16.13 5.03
C ALA A 134 3.93 -17.19 4.53
N LYS A 135 3.72 -18.46 4.92
CA LYS A 135 4.54 -19.56 4.42
C LYS A 135 4.33 -19.75 2.92
N SER A 136 3.12 -19.52 2.43
CA SER A 136 2.80 -19.52 0.99
C SER A 136 3.67 -18.54 0.19
N PHE A 137 3.91 -17.34 0.72
CA PHE A 137 4.79 -16.36 0.07
C PHE A 137 6.25 -16.84 0.07
N GLU A 138 6.73 -17.33 1.21
CA GLU A 138 8.09 -17.88 1.34
C GLU A 138 8.33 -19.02 0.33
N LEU A 139 7.38 -19.94 0.19
CA LEU A 139 7.45 -21.05 -0.77
C LEU A 139 7.59 -20.57 -2.22
N ILE A 140 6.75 -19.61 -2.64
CA ILE A 140 6.79 -19.07 -4.01
C ILE A 140 8.08 -18.29 -4.23
N ASN A 141 8.48 -17.45 -3.27
CA ASN A 141 9.70 -16.65 -3.36
C ASN A 141 10.95 -17.55 -3.44
N GLN A 142 11.03 -18.57 -2.58
CA GLN A 142 12.15 -19.51 -2.59
C GLN A 142 12.19 -20.31 -3.89
N LYS A 143 11.05 -20.79 -4.40
CA LYS A 143 10.98 -21.49 -5.68
C LYS A 143 11.52 -20.64 -6.83
N LEU A 144 11.20 -19.35 -6.88
CA LEU A 144 11.75 -18.44 -7.90
C LEU A 144 13.28 -18.31 -7.80
N LEU A 145 13.81 -18.15 -6.57
CA LEU A 145 15.24 -18.06 -6.33
C LEU A 145 15.97 -19.35 -6.71
N ASP A 146 15.42 -20.52 -6.35
CA ASP A 146 15.98 -21.83 -6.67
C ASP A 146 16.03 -22.08 -8.19
N LEU A 147 15.09 -21.51 -8.94
CA LEU A 147 15.08 -21.56 -10.40
C LEU A 147 15.95 -20.47 -11.06
N GLY A 148 16.67 -19.68 -10.28
CA GLY A 148 17.60 -18.65 -10.75
C GLY A 148 16.96 -17.33 -11.17
N TYR A 149 15.72 -17.05 -10.74
CA TYR A 149 15.10 -15.75 -11.00
C TYR A 149 15.69 -14.68 -10.08
N SER A 150 15.88 -13.48 -10.61
CA SER A 150 16.00 -12.31 -9.75
C SER A 150 14.61 -11.91 -9.26
N VAL A 151 14.49 -11.53 -7.99
CA VAL A 151 13.21 -11.22 -7.34
C VAL A 151 13.30 -9.89 -6.59
N ASP A 152 12.25 -9.07 -6.70
CA ASP A 152 12.06 -7.83 -5.96
C ASP A 152 10.59 -7.69 -5.57
N TRP A 153 10.31 -7.27 -4.33
CA TRP A 153 8.95 -7.11 -3.85
C TRP A 153 8.81 -5.91 -2.94
N SER A 154 7.61 -5.34 -2.90
CA SER A 154 7.29 -4.20 -2.04
C SER A 154 5.82 -4.17 -1.70
N VAL A 155 5.48 -3.60 -0.54
CA VAL A 155 4.12 -3.19 -0.23
C VAL A 155 3.95 -1.75 -0.70
N VAL A 156 2.94 -1.51 -1.52
CA VAL A 156 2.66 -0.21 -2.13
C VAL A 156 1.20 0.17 -1.93
N ASP A 157 0.88 1.46 -1.78
CA ASP A 157 -0.49 1.94 -1.94
C ASP A 157 -0.71 2.30 -3.41
N VAL A 158 -1.74 1.75 -4.04
CA VAL A 158 -2.02 2.06 -5.46
C VAL A 158 -2.33 3.55 -5.67
N SER A 159 -2.74 4.29 -4.64
CA SER A 159 -2.94 5.74 -4.73
C SER A 159 -1.65 6.52 -5.00
N ASP A 160 -0.48 5.96 -4.67
CA ASP A 160 0.81 6.53 -5.04
C ASP A 160 1.07 6.45 -6.57
N TYR A 161 0.19 5.79 -7.34
CA TYR A 161 0.32 5.59 -8.78
C TYR A 161 -0.87 6.17 -9.56
N GLY A 162 -1.55 7.16 -8.98
CA GLY A 162 -2.65 7.89 -9.62
C GLY A 162 -4.00 7.18 -9.56
N ILE A 163 -4.16 6.14 -8.75
CA ILE A 163 -5.45 5.47 -8.56
C ILE A 163 -6.24 6.24 -7.48
N PRO A 164 -7.50 6.64 -7.72
CA PRO A 164 -8.32 7.41 -6.78
C PRO A 164 -8.86 6.60 -5.59
N GLN A 165 -8.06 5.66 -5.08
CA GLN A 165 -8.44 4.72 -4.03
C GLN A 165 -7.21 4.33 -3.21
N SER A 166 -7.32 4.40 -1.87
CA SER A 166 -6.29 3.85 -0.99
C SER A 166 -6.47 2.34 -0.91
N ARG A 167 -5.50 1.61 -1.45
CA ARG A 167 -5.51 0.13 -1.47
C ARG A 167 -4.07 -0.36 -1.46
N LYS A 168 -3.59 -0.71 -0.27
CA LYS A 168 -2.25 -1.28 -0.07
C LYS A 168 -2.19 -2.71 -0.62
N ARG A 169 -1.13 -3.03 -1.39
CA ARG A 169 -0.86 -4.36 -1.96
C ARG A 169 0.61 -4.71 -1.92
N LEU A 170 0.89 -5.96 -1.61
CA LEU A 170 2.17 -6.62 -1.85
C LEU A 170 2.27 -6.93 -3.34
N ILE A 171 3.34 -6.46 -3.97
CA ILE A 171 3.66 -6.74 -5.37
C ILE A 171 5.07 -7.33 -5.43
N LEU A 172 5.16 -8.62 -5.74
CA LEU A 172 6.41 -9.30 -6.07
C LEU A 172 6.57 -9.35 -7.59
N ARG A 173 7.78 -9.06 -8.06
CA ARG A 173 8.18 -9.01 -9.45
C ARG A 173 9.44 -9.83 -9.61
N SER A 174 9.48 -10.70 -10.59
CA SER A 174 10.67 -11.49 -10.89
C SER A 174 11.01 -11.49 -12.37
N SER A 175 12.27 -11.82 -12.67
CA SER A 175 12.75 -12.01 -14.04
C SER A 175 13.70 -13.20 -14.11
N SER A 176 13.52 -14.03 -15.13
CA SER A 176 14.48 -15.10 -15.46
C SER A 176 15.74 -14.58 -16.16
N LYS A 177 15.75 -13.30 -16.57
CA LYS A 177 16.88 -12.65 -17.25
C LYS A 177 17.10 -11.24 -16.72
N GLY A 178 18.11 -11.08 -15.87
CA GLY A 178 18.50 -9.79 -15.32
C GLY A 178 17.55 -9.30 -14.22
N THR A 179 17.52 -7.99 -13.99
CA THR A 179 16.76 -7.41 -12.90
C THR A 179 15.26 -7.39 -13.18
N PRO A 180 14.39 -7.64 -12.17
CA PRO A 180 12.96 -7.45 -12.31
C PRO A 180 12.62 -6.03 -12.75
N ARG A 181 11.50 -5.89 -13.44
CA ARG A 181 10.99 -4.57 -13.80
C ARG A 181 10.79 -3.74 -12.53
N LYS A 182 11.27 -2.48 -12.54
CA LYS A 182 11.06 -1.56 -11.41
C LYS A 182 9.59 -1.17 -11.28
N LEU A 183 9.17 -0.84 -10.06
CA LEU A 183 7.88 -0.18 -9.85
C LEU A 183 7.80 1.12 -10.66
N PRO A 184 6.60 1.51 -11.11
CA PRO A 184 6.37 2.78 -11.78
C PRO A 184 6.78 3.95 -10.87
N ARG A 185 6.98 5.13 -11.46
CA ARG A 185 7.18 6.35 -10.67
C ARG A 185 5.90 6.69 -9.91
N ASN A 186 6.05 7.29 -8.74
CA ASN A 186 4.89 7.80 -8.02
C ASN A 186 4.22 8.93 -8.82
N ILE A 187 2.89 8.86 -8.88
CA ILE A 187 2.02 9.84 -9.52
C ILE A 187 1.00 10.26 -8.47
N LYS A 188 0.93 11.56 -8.20
CA LYS A 188 -0.03 12.11 -7.23
C LYS A 188 -1.46 11.74 -7.64
N CYS A 189 -2.20 11.13 -6.74
CA CYS A 189 -3.64 10.94 -6.85
C CYS A 189 -4.38 12.29 -6.84
N SER A 190 -5.33 12.47 -7.76
CA SER A 190 -6.18 13.66 -7.84
C SER A 190 -7.35 13.66 -6.85
N GLY A 191 -7.56 12.55 -6.13
CA GLY A 191 -8.67 12.35 -5.21
C GLY A 191 -9.85 11.59 -5.82
N TRP A 192 -10.76 11.11 -4.96
CA TRP A 192 -11.95 10.39 -5.38
C TRP A 192 -12.94 11.28 -6.13
N PHE A 193 -13.03 12.56 -5.74
CA PHE A 193 -14.02 13.48 -6.30
C PHE A 193 -13.74 13.74 -7.78
N GLU A 194 -12.48 14.02 -8.13
CA GLU A 194 -12.08 14.24 -9.51
C GLU A 194 -12.40 13.06 -10.43
N ALA A 195 -12.40 11.82 -9.90
CA ALA A 195 -12.71 10.62 -10.67
C ALA A 195 -14.20 10.46 -11.01
N ILE A 196 -15.11 11.09 -10.25
CA ILE A 196 -16.56 10.88 -10.36
C ILE A 196 -17.38 12.16 -10.46
N LYS A 197 -16.77 13.35 -10.43
CA LYS A 197 -17.48 14.64 -10.37
C LYS A 197 -18.47 14.87 -11.51
N ASP A 198 -18.19 14.37 -12.70
CA ASP A 198 -19.08 14.45 -13.86
C ASP A 198 -20.31 13.53 -13.74
N LEU A 199 -20.23 12.48 -12.90
CA LEU A 199 -21.36 11.61 -12.61
C LEU A 199 -22.29 12.20 -11.55
N LEU A 200 -21.78 13.09 -10.69
CA LEU A 200 -22.49 13.65 -9.53
C LEU A 200 -23.91 14.17 -9.84
N PRO A 201 -24.17 14.89 -10.96
CA PRO A 201 -25.51 15.37 -11.29
C PRO A 201 -26.54 14.27 -11.56
N THR A 202 -26.08 13.07 -11.92
CA THR A 202 -26.92 11.92 -12.30
C THR A 202 -27.06 10.88 -11.19
N LEU A 203 -26.36 11.06 -10.06
CA LEU A 203 -26.42 10.10 -8.96
C LEU A 203 -27.78 10.14 -8.26
N PRO A 204 -28.32 8.99 -7.84
CA PRO A 204 -29.54 8.93 -7.06
C PRO A 204 -29.36 9.61 -5.70
N GLU A 205 -30.40 10.31 -5.26
CA GLU A 205 -30.47 10.81 -3.89
C GLU A 205 -30.45 9.67 -2.87
N SER A 206 -29.83 9.91 -1.73
CA SER A 206 -29.76 8.98 -0.60
C SER A 206 -30.25 9.68 0.67
N GLU A 207 -30.90 8.90 1.52
CA GLU A 207 -31.19 9.37 2.87
C GLU A 207 -29.93 9.31 3.73
N ILE A 208 -29.68 10.38 4.47
CA ILE A 208 -28.57 10.45 5.42
C ILE A 208 -28.90 9.69 6.70
N LEU A 209 -28.02 8.77 7.11
CA LEU A 209 -28.19 8.04 8.36
C LEU A 209 -27.74 8.91 9.55
N PRO A 210 -28.31 8.75 10.76
CA PRO A 210 -27.95 9.56 11.92
C PRO A 210 -26.44 9.59 12.22
N GLY A 211 -25.76 8.43 12.11
CA GLY A 211 -24.32 8.36 12.32
C GLY A 211 -23.48 8.97 11.19
N GLN A 212 -24.00 9.03 9.96
CA GLN A 212 -23.35 9.75 8.86
C GLN A 212 -23.45 11.26 9.10
N SER A 213 -24.62 11.74 9.51
CA SER A 213 -24.85 13.15 9.86
C SER A 213 -23.91 13.61 10.97
N LEU A 214 -23.78 12.82 12.04
CA LEU A 214 -22.84 13.12 13.12
C LEU A 214 -21.39 13.20 12.62
N ALA A 215 -20.93 12.22 11.84
CA ALA A 215 -19.55 12.20 11.33
C ALA A 215 -19.23 13.39 10.41
N ILE A 216 -20.21 13.83 9.61
CA ILE A 216 -20.06 15.03 8.76
C ILE A 216 -19.99 16.29 9.63
N GLN A 217 -20.86 16.41 10.63
CA GLN A 217 -20.85 17.55 11.55
C GLN A 217 -19.53 17.65 12.33
N GLU A 218 -19.03 16.53 12.86
CA GLU A 218 -17.73 16.46 13.53
C GLU A 218 -16.59 16.88 12.59
N TYR A 219 -16.56 16.35 11.37
CA TYR A 219 -15.56 16.72 10.38
C TYR A 219 -15.59 18.22 10.06
N LEU A 220 -16.78 18.80 9.82
CA LEU A 220 -16.96 20.21 9.49
C LEU A 220 -16.70 21.14 10.68
N ALA A 221 -16.90 20.68 11.91
CA ALA A 221 -16.55 21.45 13.12
C ALA A 221 -15.04 21.66 13.23
N GLU A 222 -14.25 20.65 12.86
CA GLU A 222 -12.78 20.74 12.80
C GLU A 222 -12.27 21.37 11.50
N ASN A 223 -13.04 21.26 10.42
CA ASN A 223 -12.71 21.73 9.07
C ASN A 223 -13.87 22.57 8.52
N PRO A 224 -13.94 23.87 8.82
CA PRO A 224 -15.10 24.71 8.50
C PRO A 224 -15.32 24.96 7.00
N LYS A 225 -14.39 24.50 6.15
CA LYS A 225 -14.51 24.61 4.70
C LYS A 225 -15.53 23.59 4.20
N LEU A 226 -16.61 24.09 3.60
CA LEU A 226 -17.58 23.24 2.91
C LEU A 226 -16.94 22.70 1.63
N GLU A 227 -16.78 21.39 1.56
CA GLU A 227 -16.31 20.66 0.38
C GLU A 227 -17.10 19.36 0.19
N HIS A 228 -16.95 18.70 -0.94
CA HIS A 228 -17.61 17.41 -1.13
C HIS A 228 -16.95 16.36 -0.24
N LEU A 229 -17.75 15.52 0.42
CA LEU A 229 -17.26 14.52 1.34
C LEU A 229 -17.76 13.14 0.93
N LEU A 230 -16.86 12.16 0.85
CA LEU A 230 -17.22 10.77 0.66
C LEU A 230 -17.46 10.12 2.02
N VAL A 231 -18.66 9.59 2.21
CA VAL A 231 -19.15 9.09 3.49
C VAL A 231 -19.40 7.60 3.38
N GLY A 232 -18.72 6.78 4.18
CA GLY A 232 -18.89 5.32 4.14
C GLY A 232 -20.31 4.88 4.53
N ARG A 233 -20.80 3.75 4.02
CA ARG A 233 -22.12 3.17 4.39
C ARG A 233 -22.05 1.99 5.38
N THR A 234 -20.85 1.57 5.82
CA THR A 234 -20.69 0.45 6.75
C THR A 234 -19.87 0.82 7.99
N GLY A 235 -20.37 0.49 9.18
CA GLY A 235 -19.66 0.68 10.44
C GLY A 235 -19.60 -0.60 11.29
N ARG A 236 -18.39 -1.17 11.44
CA ARG A 236 -17.97 -1.82 12.71
C ARG A 236 -17.15 -0.83 13.57
N ILE A 237 -16.77 0.30 12.99
CA ILE A 237 -16.08 1.47 13.54
C ILE A 237 -16.86 2.67 12.97
N ALA A 238 -16.92 3.79 13.67
CA ALA A 238 -17.68 5.00 13.29
C ALA A 238 -17.62 5.33 11.79
N TYR A 239 -18.70 5.93 11.27
CA TYR A 239 -18.79 6.38 9.88
C TYR A 239 -17.56 7.23 9.55
N ARG A 240 -16.85 6.87 8.48
CA ARG A 240 -15.67 7.60 8.02
C ARG A 240 -16.08 8.59 6.94
N VAL A 241 -15.44 9.75 6.98
CA VAL A 241 -15.59 10.83 6.01
C VAL A 241 -14.24 11.05 5.33
N ILE A 242 -14.23 11.17 3.99
CA ILE A 242 -13.02 11.43 3.19
C ILE A 242 -13.21 12.74 2.39
N PRO A 243 -12.32 13.73 2.55
CA PRO A 243 -12.29 14.97 1.75
C PRO A 243 -12.11 14.73 0.25
N ALA A 244 -12.51 15.70 -0.59
CA ALA A 244 -12.63 15.52 -2.03
C ALA A 244 -11.31 15.14 -2.75
N ASP A 245 -10.20 15.68 -2.27
CA ASP A 245 -8.85 15.56 -2.84
C ASP A 245 -8.10 14.29 -2.38
N LEU A 246 -8.64 13.56 -1.40
CA LEU A 246 -8.06 12.32 -0.90
C LEU A 246 -8.56 11.11 -1.70
N PRO A 247 -7.80 9.99 -1.74
CA PRO A 247 -8.26 8.78 -2.39
C PRO A 247 -9.43 8.12 -1.62
N SER A 248 -10.31 7.40 -2.33
CA SER A 248 -11.48 6.74 -1.72
C SER A 248 -11.10 5.59 -0.77
N PHE A 249 -12.09 5.08 -0.04
CA PHE A 249 -11.98 3.81 0.67
C PHE A 249 -11.61 2.67 -0.27
N THR A 250 -10.92 1.65 0.25
CA THR A 250 -10.74 0.39 -0.46
C THR A 250 -12.11 -0.20 -0.83
N VAL A 251 -12.33 -0.48 -2.11
CA VAL A 251 -13.52 -1.19 -2.60
C VAL A 251 -13.40 -2.66 -2.21
N LEU A 252 -14.24 -3.11 -1.27
CA LEU A 252 -14.23 -4.47 -0.73
C LEU A 252 -15.41 -5.27 -1.27
N ARG A 253 -15.17 -6.52 -1.67
CA ARG A 253 -16.21 -7.46 -2.13
C ARG A 253 -17.35 -7.64 -1.11
N SER A 254 -17.03 -7.62 0.19
CA SER A 254 -18.00 -7.75 1.28
C SER A 254 -19.05 -6.63 1.37
N LEU A 255 -18.87 -5.53 0.64
CA LEU A 255 -19.82 -4.42 0.58
C LEU A 255 -20.96 -4.66 -0.40
N PHE A 256 -20.79 -5.64 -1.31
CA PHE A 256 -21.74 -5.93 -2.38
C PHE A 256 -22.50 -7.23 -2.17
N THR A 257 -21.96 -8.15 -1.38
CA THR A 257 -22.61 -9.43 -1.07
C THR A 257 -22.75 -9.65 0.44
N ASP A 258 -23.88 -10.18 0.90
CA ASP A 258 -24.00 -10.74 2.25
C ASP A 258 -23.29 -12.10 2.36
N THR A 259 -23.40 -12.75 3.53
CA THR A 259 -22.83 -14.09 3.76
C THR A 259 -23.52 -15.19 2.94
N LYS A 260 -24.66 -14.90 2.32
CA LYS A 260 -25.46 -15.78 1.46
C LYS A 260 -25.35 -15.42 -0.02
N GLY A 261 -24.58 -14.39 -0.39
CA GLY A 261 -24.41 -13.93 -1.77
C GLY A 261 -25.40 -12.88 -2.26
N ASN A 262 -26.33 -12.39 -1.42
CA ASN A 262 -27.33 -11.39 -1.80
C ASN A 262 -26.75 -9.97 -1.90
N ASN A 263 -27.34 -9.15 -2.77
CA ASN A 263 -26.95 -7.75 -2.97
C ASN A 263 -27.16 -6.90 -1.71
N ARG A 264 -26.14 -6.12 -1.32
CA ARG A 264 -26.24 -5.13 -0.23
C ARG A 264 -26.02 -3.68 -0.67
N ASN A 265 -25.29 -3.44 -1.76
CA ASN A 265 -24.74 -2.15 -2.20
C ASN A 265 -24.47 -1.12 -1.08
N ARG A 266 -23.51 -1.40 -0.18
CA ARG A 266 -23.20 -0.54 0.98
C ARG A 266 -21.82 0.12 0.91
N PHE A 267 -21.39 0.58 -0.25
CA PHE A 267 -20.06 1.16 -0.37
C PHE A 267 -19.95 2.54 0.33
N ALA A 268 -20.44 3.59 -0.31
CA ALA A 268 -20.36 4.96 0.19
C ALA A 268 -21.42 5.85 -0.47
N ASP A 269 -21.57 7.04 0.08
CA ASP A 269 -22.39 8.16 -0.40
C ASP A 269 -21.53 9.42 -0.53
N VAL A 270 -21.98 10.42 -1.28
CA VAL A 270 -21.38 11.76 -1.35
C VAL A 270 -22.27 12.76 -0.63
N TRP A 271 -21.71 13.46 0.33
CA TRP A 271 -22.30 14.70 0.85
C TRP A 271 -21.79 15.89 0.04
N CYS A 272 -22.71 16.75 -0.38
CA CYS A 272 -22.41 17.94 -1.17
C CYS A 272 -22.58 19.21 -0.32
N PRO A 273 -21.82 20.29 -0.60
CA PRO A 273 -21.93 21.56 0.13
C PRO A 273 -23.32 22.21 0.12
N ASP A 274 -24.16 21.88 -0.87
CA ASP A 274 -25.55 22.35 -0.97
C ASP A 274 -26.52 21.59 -0.05
N GLY A 275 -26.00 20.62 0.72
CA GLY A 275 -26.76 19.77 1.63
C GLY A 275 -27.32 18.50 0.98
N SER A 276 -27.17 18.31 -0.33
CA SER A 276 -27.59 17.08 -1.00
C SER A 276 -26.71 15.89 -0.62
N PHE A 277 -27.31 14.69 -0.63
CA PHE A 277 -26.66 13.45 -0.23
C PHE A 277 -26.93 12.38 -1.28
N LYS A 278 -25.89 11.90 -1.97
CA LYS A 278 -26.02 11.12 -3.20
C LYS A 278 -25.38 9.75 -3.06
N GLN A 279 -26.07 8.70 -3.45
CA GLN A 279 -25.54 7.34 -3.39
C GLN A 279 -24.58 7.06 -4.55
N LEU A 280 -23.41 6.49 -4.26
CA LEU A 280 -22.50 6.02 -5.32
C LEU A 280 -23.12 4.84 -6.07
N THR A 281 -23.07 4.92 -7.39
CA THR A 281 -23.49 3.83 -8.29
C THR A 281 -22.33 2.88 -8.59
N MET A 282 -22.63 1.75 -9.25
CA MET A 282 -21.59 0.82 -9.72
C MET A 282 -20.63 1.48 -10.72
N GLU A 283 -21.11 2.47 -11.49
CA GLU A 283 -20.28 3.26 -12.41
C GLU A 283 -19.28 4.14 -11.65
N CYS A 284 -19.66 4.76 -10.52
CA CYS A 284 -18.71 5.45 -9.66
C CYS A 284 -17.63 4.49 -9.16
N ILE A 285 -18.02 3.30 -8.70
CA ILE A 285 -17.09 2.29 -8.17
C ILE A 285 -16.15 1.79 -9.28
N ARG A 286 -16.65 1.61 -10.51
CA ARG A 286 -15.86 1.26 -11.69
C ARG A 286 -14.72 2.24 -11.91
N ARG A 287 -15.03 3.55 -11.87
CA ARG A 287 -14.03 4.62 -12.02
C ARG A 287 -13.06 4.68 -10.85
N LEU A 288 -13.54 4.48 -9.62
CA LEU A 288 -12.68 4.42 -8.44
C LEU A 288 -11.74 3.19 -8.44
N GLN A 289 -12.15 2.09 -9.08
CA GLN A 289 -11.29 0.94 -9.37
C GLN A 289 -10.50 1.08 -10.66
N THR A 290 -10.66 2.16 -11.42
CA THR A 290 -9.96 2.45 -12.68
C THR A 290 -10.15 1.38 -13.76
N PHE A 291 -11.31 0.71 -13.78
CA PHE A 291 -11.66 -0.11 -14.92
C PHE A 291 -11.83 0.75 -16.16
N PRO A 292 -11.39 0.30 -17.35
CA PRO A 292 -11.55 1.05 -18.58
C PRO A 292 -13.00 1.08 -19.04
N ASP A 293 -13.37 2.08 -19.84
CA ASP A 293 -14.76 2.30 -20.30
C ASP A 293 -15.28 1.20 -21.21
N TRP A 294 -14.39 0.48 -21.89
CA TRP A 294 -14.78 -0.65 -22.73
C TRP A 294 -15.17 -1.90 -21.92
N TYR A 295 -14.79 -1.98 -20.64
CA TYR A 295 -15.09 -3.15 -19.81
C TYR A 295 -16.57 -3.14 -19.41
N GLN A 296 -17.29 -4.19 -19.80
CA GLN A 296 -18.71 -4.37 -19.54
C GLN A 296 -18.94 -5.16 -18.25
N PHE A 297 -19.66 -4.55 -17.31
CA PHE A 297 -20.06 -5.20 -16.07
C PHE A 297 -21.43 -5.87 -16.21
N PRO A 298 -21.65 -7.05 -15.62
CA PRO A 298 -22.99 -7.63 -15.51
C PRO A 298 -23.97 -6.75 -14.73
N ASP A 299 -25.27 -6.87 -15.01
CA ASP A 299 -26.33 -6.14 -14.28
C ASP A 299 -26.39 -6.51 -12.79
N SER A 300 -25.95 -7.72 -12.45
CA SER A 300 -25.92 -8.19 -11.06
C SER A 300 -24.88 -7.42 -10.25
N VAL A 301 -25.35 -6.56 -9.35
CA VAL A 301 -24.51 -5.82 -8.39
C VAL A 301 -23.63 -6.77 -7.55
N ALA A 302 -24.14 -7.96 -7.20
CA ALA A 302 -23.38 -8.95 -6.44
C ALA A 302 -22.17 -9.47 -7.24
N VAL A 303 -22.35 -9.74 -8.54
CA VAL A 303 -21.29 -10.20 -9.44
C VAL A 303 -20.33 -9.06 -9.73
N SER A 304 -20.82 -7.91 -10.21
CA SER A 304 -20.01 -6.74 -10.56
C SER A 304 -19.24 -6.18 -9.38
N GLY A 305 -19.85 -6.14 -8.21
CA GLY A 305 -19.20 -5.75 -6.97
C GLY A 305 -18.16 -6.76 -6.49
N SER A 306 -18.36 -8.05 -6.78
CA SER A 306 -17.33 -9.07 -6.52
C SER A 306 -16.14 -8.92 -7.46
N ILE A 307 -16.38 -8.70 -8.77
CA ILE A 307 -15.33 -8.42 -9.75
C ILE A 307 -14.49 -7.22 -9.31
N MET A 308 -15.13 -6.08 -9.02
CA MET A 308 -14.42 -4.86 -8.59
C MET A 308 -13.74 -5.00 -7.23
N GLY A 309 -14.39 -5.68 -6.27
CA GLY A 309 -13.86 -5.86 -4.94
C GLY A 309 -12.60 -6.73 -4.90
N TYR A 310 -12.55 -7.76 -5.76
CA TYR A 310 -11.40 -8.65 -5.87
C TYR A 310 -10.26 -8.09 -6.71
N SER A 311 -10.58 -7.31 -7.73
CA SER A 311 -9.59 -6.89 -8.73
C SER A 311 -8.44 -6.05 -8.15
N VAL A 312 -7.30 -6.17 -8.81
CA VAL A 312 -6.25 -5.14 -8.81
C VAL A 312 -6.72 -4.02 -9.75
N PRO A 313 -6.60 -2.73 -9.39
CA PRO A 313 -7.01 -1.64 -10.27
C PRO A 313 -6.32 -1.74 -11.65
N PRO A 314 -7.06 -1.77 -12.77
CA PRO A 314 -6.46 -1.96 -14.09
C PRO A 314 -5.43 -0.89 -14.46
N LEU A 315 -5.66 0.38 -14.08
CA LEU A 315 -4.67 1.44 -14.32
C LEU A 315 -3.35 1.17 -13.58
N PHE A 316 -3.39 0.62 -12.37
CA PHE A 316 -2.16 0.26 -11.65
C PHE A 316 -1.39 -0.82 -12.40
N VAL A 317 -2.09 -1.85 -12.88
CA VAL A 317 -1.47 -2.93 -13.66
C VAL A 317 -0.89 -2.39 -14.97
N LYS A 318 -1.59 -1.52 -15.68
CA LYS A 318 -1.07 -0.84 -16.88
C LYS A 318 0.27 -0.13 -16.58
N ARG A 319 0.30 0.65 -15.49
CA ARG A 319 1.50 1.40 -15.06
C ARG A 319 2.68 0.50 -14.73
N LEU A 320 2.44 -0.73 -14.24
CA LEU A 320 3.52 -1.71 -14.03
C LEU A 320 4.23 -2.10 -15.33
N PHE A 321 3.59 -1.93 -16.50
CA PHE A 321 4.13 -2.38 -17.79
C PHE A 321 4.48 -1.26 -18.78
N ASP A 322 4.03 -0.03 -18.53
CA ASP A 322 4.36 1.15 -19.34
C ASP A 322 5.88 1.30 -19.54
N LYS A 323 6.28 1.62 -20.78
CA LYS A 323 7.70 1.72 -21.19
C LYS A 323 8.34 3.05 -20.80
N ASP A 324 7.54 4.10 -20.68
CA ASP A 324 8.02 5.46 -20.36
C ASP A 324 8.44 5.62 -18.90
N ASN A 325 8.27 4.59 -18.08
CA ASN A 325 8.77 4.53 -16.71
C ASN A 325 10.25 4.13 -16.60
N HIS A 326 10.94 3.88 -17.74
CA HIS A 326 12.32 3.38 -17.77
C HIS A 326 13.22 4.19 -18.72
N SER A 327 13.44 5.47 -18.42
CA SER A 327 14.65 6.16 -18.90
C SER A 327 15.78 5.99 -17.89
N PHE A 328 16.94 5.55 -18.41
CA PHE A 328 18.20 5.45 -17.71
C PHE A 328 18.64 6.81 -17.15
N SER A 329 19.09 6.84 -15.90
CA SER A 329 20.19 7.73 -15.50
C SER A 329 21.39 6.84 -15.14
N VAL A 330 22.29 6.67 -16.12
CA VAL A 330 23.70 6.44 -15.80
C VAL A 330 24.23 7.81 -15.41
N GLN A 331 24.48 8.05 -14.12
CA GLN A 331 25.35 9.14 -13.73
C GLN A 331 26.29 8.71 -12.60
N THR A 332 27.56 8.85 -12.96
CA THR A 332 28.76 8.85 -12.15
C THR A 332 28.60 9.60 -10.84
N SER A 333 29.13 8.99 -9.78
CA SER A 333 29.34 9.57 -8.47
C SER A 333 29.98 10.96 -8.54
N SER A 334 29.20 11.99 -8.22
CA SER A 334 29.75 13.26 -7.73
C SER A 334 28.73 14.01 -6.87
N GLY A 335 28.89 13.90 -5.54
CA GLY A 335 28.93 15.05 -4.66
C GLY A 335 27.68 15.90 -4.38
N ASN A 336 26.50 15.32 -4.14
CA ASN A 336 25.45 16.07 -3.42
C ASN A 336 24.83 15.23 -2.29
N ASN A 337 25.09 15.63 -1.04
CA ASN A 337 24.84 14.88 0.21
C ASN A 337 23.51 15.27 0.89
N GLU A 338 22.45 15.56 0.13
CA GLU A 338 21.15 15.88 0.70
C GLU A 338 20.28 14.62 0.78
N HIS A 339 19.83 14.27 2.00
CA HIS A 339 19.08 13.04 2.28
C HIS A 339 17.64 13.38 2.68
N TYR A 340 16.79 13.61 1.69
CA TYR A 340 15.38 13.95 1.93
C TYR A 340 14.65 12.74 2.51
N THR A 341 13.83 13.01 3.53
CA THR A 341 13.08 11.97 4.24
C THR A 341 12.11 11.25 3.31
N PRO A 342 12.10 9.90 3.31
CA PRO A 342 11.10 9.13 2.57
C PRO A 342 9.67 9.41 3.07
N GLN A 343 8.70 9.56 2.17
CA GLN A 343 7.32 9.91 2.51
C GLN A 343 6.67 8.97 3.54
N LYS A 344 6.98 7.68 3.49
CA LYS A 344 6.52 6.70 4.49
C LYS A 344 6.94 7.02 5.92
N VAL A 345 8.15 7.57 6.10
CA VAL A 345 8.64 8.00 7.41
C VAL A 345 7.95 9.29 7.84
N ILE A 346 7.71 10.23 6.91
CA ILE A 346 6.97 11.47 7.17
C ILE A 346 5.54 11.15 7.64
N ASN A 347 4.83 10.29 6.91
CA ASN A 347 3.45 9.92 7.24
C ASN A 347 3.38 9.23 8.61
N ALA A 348 4.31 8.31 8.91
CA ALA A 348 4.41 7.68 10.22
C ALA A 348 4.72 8.71 11.33
N ALA A 349 5.56 9.71 11.03
CA ALA A 349 5.86 10.78 11.96
C ALA A 349 4.64 11.65 12.27
N ILE A 350 3.88 12.06 11.25
CA ILE A 350 2.63 12.82 11.41
C ILE A 350 1.59 11.98 12.16
N ALA A 351 1.43 10.71 11.79
CA ALA A 351 0.50 9.81 12.47
C ALA A 351 0.82 9.65 13.96
N THR A 352 2.09 9.79 14.35
CA THR A 352 2.54 9.70 15.75
C THR A 352 2.46 11.04 16.48
N LEU A 353 2.90 12.15 15.86
CA LEU A 353 2.99 13.47 16.49
C LEU A 353 1.67 14.27 16.37
N GLY A 354 0.78 13.88 15.47
CA GLY A 354 -0.43 14.63 15.08
C GLY A 354 -0.11 15.69 14.03
N VAL A 355 0.72 16.67 14.39
CA VAL A 355 1.34 17.61 13.45
C VAL A 355 2.79 17.83 13.82
N ILE A 356 3.58 18.37 12.89
CA ILE A 356 4.99 18.70 13.10
C ILE A 356 5.09 20.22 13.21
N ASP A 357 5.54 20.70 14.36
CA ASP A 357 5.70 22.14 14.58
C ASP A 357 7.03 22.62 14.00
N LEU A 358 8.09 21.79 14.06
CA LEU A 358 9.43 22.16 13.61
C LEU A 358 10.18 21.00 12.93
N ASP A 359 10.77 21.28 11.77
CA ASP A 359 11.85 20.52 11.14
C ASP A 359 13.16 21.34 11.21
N PRO A 360 14.08 21.01 12.13
CA PRO A 360 15.26 21.82 12.37
C PRO A 360 16.42 21.54 11.42
N CYS A 361 16.28 20.57 10.52
CA CYS A 361 17.30 20.14 9.56
C CYS A 361 16.67 19.95 8.18
N SER A 362 15.87 20.93 7.76
CA SER A 362 15.07 20.83 6.55
C SER A 362 15.91 20.98 5.29
N ASN A 363 15.43 20.36 4.21
CA ASN A 363 16.05 20.47 2.91
C ASN A 363 15.97 21.90 2.34
N PRO A 364 16.89 22.30 1.46
CA PRO A 364 16.76 23.55 0.73
C PRO A 364 15.57 23.51 -0.24
N GLY A 365 14.98 24.68 -0.52
CA GLY A 365 13.86 24.83 -1.45
C GLY A 365 12.51 24.49 -0.82
N VAL A 366 11.68 23.72 -1.54
CA VAL A 366 10.36 23.30 -1.04
C VAL A 366 10.54 22.24 0.04
N PRO A 367 10.08 22.46 1.28
CA PRO A 367 10.28 21.49 2.35
C PRO A 367 9.55 20.17 2.06
N ASN A 368 10.26 19.05 2.21
CA ASN A 368 9.70 17.72 2.03
C ASN A 368 8.92 17.26 3.28
N VAL A 369 9.33 17.72 4.47
CA VAL A 369 8.62 17.50 5.73
C VAL A 369 7.59 18.62 5.92
N PRO A 370 6.28 18.32 6.11
CA PRO A 370 5.26 19.33 6.31
C PRO A 370 5.24 19.80 7.78
N ALA A 371 6.30 20.49 8.20
CA ALA A 371 6.38 21.18 9.47
C ALA A 371 5.82 22.61 9.37
N SER A 372 5.45 23.20 10.51
CA SER A 372 5.02 24.61 10.56
C SER A 372 6.20 25.59 10.44
N ALA A 373 7.39 25.17 10.91
CA ALA A 373 8.64 25.91 10.76
C ALA A 373 9.76 24.98 10.26
N HIS A 374 10.69 25.55 9.49
CA HIS A 374 11.79 24.82 8.87
C HIS A 374 13.09 25.60 9.04
N PHE A 375 14.15 24.92 9.47
CA PHE A 375 15.50 25.49 9.45
C PHE A 375 16.33 24.78 8.40
N THR A 376 16.73 25.52 7.37
CA THR A 376 17.65 25.02 6.35
C THR A 376 19.09 25.08 6.86
N LYS A 377 20.02 24.50 6.08
CA LYS A 377 21.46 24.55 6.38
C LYS A 377 21.99 25.98 6.55
N GLU A 378 21.50 26.92 5.73
CA GLU A 378 21.89 28.34 5.77
C GLU A 378 21.44 29.04 7.05
N MET A 379 20.35 28.57 7.65
CA MET A 379 19.80 29.13 8.89
C MET A 379 20.50 28.62 10.15
N ASP A 380 21.37 27.61 10.00
CA ASP A 380 22.03 26.85 11.07
C ASP A 380 21.05 26.41 12.16
N GLY A 381 20.28 25.35 11.89
CA GLY A 381 19.28 24.83 12.82
C GLY A 381 19.81 24.46 14.22
N LEU A 382 21.12 24.22 14.39
CA LEU A 382 21.71 23.99 15.72
C LEU A 382 21.78 25.27 16.56
N SER A 383 21.90 26.44 15.93
CA SER A 383 21.92 27.74 16.60
C SER A 383 20.53 28.27 16.97
N ARG A 384 19.46 27.68 16.41
CA ARG A 384 18.07 28.14 16.56
C ARG A 384 17.36 27.49 17.75
N PRO A 385 16.33 28.14 18.32
CA PRO A 385 15.50 27.53 19.37
C PRO A 385 14.64 26.41 18.79
N TRP A 386 14.55 25.26 19.48
CA TRP A 386 13.66 24.16 19.10
C TRP A 386 12.47 24.11 20.05
N TYR A 387 11.28 23.87 19.52
CA TYR A 387 10.05 23.91 20.29
C TYR A 387 8.97 22.98 19.74
N GLY A 388 7.98 22.65 20.57
CA GLY A 388 6.78 21.92 20.16
C GLY A 388 7.05 20.46 19.80
N ARG A 389 6.45 20.00 18.71
CA ARG A 389 6.57 18.64 18.14
C ARG A 389 7.59 18.65 17.01
N VAL A 390 8.72 17.99 17.22
CA VAL A 390 9.88 18.09 16.34
C VAL A 390 10.05 16.83 15.49
N TYR A 391 10.28 16.99 14.18
CA TYR A 391 10.78 15.92 13.33
C TYR A 391 12.22 16.20 12.93
N MET A 392 13.14 15.24 13.14
CA MET A 392 14.57 15.43 12.87
C MET A 392 15.13 14.31 11.98
N ASN A 393 15.66 14.68 10.81
CA ASN A 393 16.47 13.82 9.94
C ASN A 393 17.80 14.55 9.65
N PRO A 394 18.80 14.44 10.55
CA PRO A 394 19.97 15.32 10.51
C PRO A 394 21.00 14.86 9.46
N PRO A 395 21.94 15.73 9.05
CA PRO A 395 23.10 15.31 8.27
C PRO A 395 23.91 14.24 9.01
N TYR A 396 23.99 13.05 8.43
CA TYR A 396 24.56 11.87 9.08
C TYR A 396 26.06 11.92 9.38
N SER A 397 26.78 12.93 8.87
CA SER A 397 28.19 13.19 9.20
C SER A 397 28.38 13.88 10.56
N CYS A 398 27.32 14.47 11.13
CA CYS A 398 27.39 15.27 12.36
C CYS A 398 26.28 14.95 13.38
N THR A 399 25.67 13.77 13.29
CA THR A 399 24.54 13.29 14.10
C THR A 399 24.66 13.57 15.61
N LYS A 400 25.88 13.44 16.17
CA LYS A 400 26.14 13.65 17.60
C LYS A 400 25.70 15.04 18.11
N LYS A 401 25.91 16.10 17.33
CA LYS A 401 25.55 17.48 17.72
C LYS A 401 24.03 17.65 17.77
N TRP A 402 23.35 17.12 16.77
CA TRP A 402 21.89 17.16 16.63
C TRP A 402 21.17 16.39 17.73
N VAL A 403 21.64 15.17 18.04
CA VAL A 403 21.11 14.36 19.15
C VAL A 403 21.28 15.06 20.49
N LYS A 404 22.46 15.66 20.75
CA LYS A 404 22.69 16.42 22.00
C LYS A 404 21.74 17.61 22.12
N LYS A 405 21.50 18.36 21.04
CA LYS A 405 20.55 19.46 21.04
C LYS A 405 19.11 18.98 21.26
N LEU A 406 18.67 17.94 20.54
CA LEU A 406 17.34 17.35 20.72
C LEU A 406 17.06 16.99 22.18
N ILE A 407 18.00 16.27 22.82
CA ILE A 407 17.86 15.85 24.23
C ILE A 407 17.87 17.06 25.16
N HIS A 408 18.74 18.04 24.93
CA HIS A 408 18.80 19.26 25.75
C HIS A 408 17.48 20.03 25.72
N GLU A 409 16.94 20.30 24.52
CA GLU A 409 15.70 21.06 24.34
C GLU A 409 14.47 20.31 24.88
N HIS A 410 14.47 18.98 24.82
CA HIS A 410 13.46 18.16 25.49
C HIS A 410 13.56 18.23 27.02
N ASN A 411 14.77 18.13 27.58
CA ASN A 411 14.98 18.21 29.03
C ASN A 411 14.66 19.60 29.60
N CYS A 412 14.86 20.65 28.80
CA CYS A 412 14.43 22.02 29.12
C CYS A 412 12.90 22.22 28.98
N GLY A 413 12.17 21.23 28.47
CA GLY A 413 10.71 21.28 28.32
C GLY A 413 10.22 22.05 27.10
N HIS A 414 11.12 22.52 26.23
CA HIS A 414 10.73 23.24 25.01
C HIS A 414 10.10 22.31 23.95
N ILE A 415 10.56 21.05 23.91
CA ILE A 415 10.05 20.03 23.00
C ILE A 415 9.08 19.11 23.75
N HIS A 416 7.82 19.11 23.31
CA HIS A 416 6.77 18.25 23.86
C HIS A 416 6.95 16.79 23.45
N SER A 417 7.25 16.55 22.18
CA SER A 417 7.58 15.24 21.64
C SER A 417 8.41 15.38 20.36
N ALA A 418 9.13 14.33 19.98
CA ALA A 418 9.94 14.34 18.78
C ALA A 418 10.07 12.96 18.15
N ILE A 419 10.31 12.97 16.84
CA ILE A 419 10.75 11.80 16.08
C ILE A 419 12.11 12.10 15.45
N ALA A 420 13.06 11.19 15.62
CA ALA A 420 14.41 11.29 15.07
C ALA A 420 14.73 10.09 14.17
N LEU A 421 15.00 10.34 12.88
CA LEU A 421 15.44 9.33 11.92
C LEU A 421 16.96 9.27 11.88
N LEU A 422 17.54 8.21 12.45
CA LEU A 422 18.97 8.07 12.68
C LEU A 422 19.53 6.78 12.06
N LYS A 423 20.87 6.67 12.02
CA LYS A 423 21.55 5.40 11.73
C LYS A 423 21.36 4.41 12.89
N ALA A 424 21.18 3.13 12.57
CA ALA A 424 21.22 2.07 13.58
C ALA A 424 22.66 1.65 13.88
N THR A 425 23.34 2.42 14.74
CA THR A 425 24.77 2.25 15.09
C THR A 425 24.93 2.17 16.61
N PRO A 426 24.59 1.02 17.23
CA PRO A 426 24.51 0.86 18.69
C PRO A 426 25.84 1.03 19.43
N ASP A 427 26.95 0.97 18.71
CA ASP A 427 28.32 1.17 19.18
C ASP A 427 28.69 2.65 19.41
N THR A 428 27.90 3.59 18.89
CA THR A 428 28.20 5.03 18.99
C THR A 428 27.64 5.69 20.25
N GLU A 429 28.40 6.59 20.87
CA GLU A 429 27.99 7.32 22.09
C GLU A 429 26.63 8.02 21.95
N TRP A 430 26.37 8.67 20.81
CA TRP A 430 25.10 9.37 20.60
C TRP A 430 23.92 8.39 20.45
N TYR A 431 24.15 7.18 19.94
CA TYR A 431 23.10 6.17 19.84
C TYR A 431 22.73 5.64 21.22
N GLN A 432 23.72 5.40 22.08
CA GLN A 432 23.49 4.99 23.47
C GLN A 432 22.67 6.02 24.26
N LEU A 433 22.87 7.32 23.98
CA LEU A 433 22.03 8.39 24.55
C LEU A 433 20.56 8.27 24.10
N MET A 434 20.32 7.81 22.88
CA MET A 434 18.99 7.64 22.30
C MET A 434 18.32 6.31 22.68
N ASP A 435 19.10 5.27 22.97
CA ASP A 435 18.62 3.90 23.28
C ASP A 435 17.73 3.82 24.53
N ARG A 436 17.76 4.85 25.37
CA ARG A 436 16.84 5.01 26.51
C ARG A 436 15.41 5.36 26.11
N TYR A 437 15.18 5.77 24.86
CA TYR A 437 13.88 6.14 24.33
C TYR A 437 13.30 5.03 23.45
N PRO A 438 11.96 4.94 23.31
CA PRO A 438 11.35 4.05 22.34
C PRO A 438 11.94 4.23 20.94
N SER A 439 12.23 3.12 20.26
CA SER A 439 12.82 3.13 18.93
C SER A 439 12.21 2.07 18.05
N CYS A 440 12.21 2.31 16.74
CA CYS A 440 11.84 1.35 15.72
C CYS A 440 13.05 1.11 14.82
N HIS A 441 13.54 -0.13 14.83
CA HIS A 441 14.60 -0.58 13.93
C HIS A 441 13.96 -0.95 12.59
N TRP A 442 14.18 -0.09 11.58
CA TRP A 442 13.49 -0.15 10.31
C TRP A 442 13.79 -1.45 9.55
N ASN A 443 12.75 -2.09 9.00
CA ASN A 443 12.91 -3.29 8.17
C ASN A 443 13.47 -2.93 6.79
N GLY A 444 14.69 -3.44 6.51
CA GLY A 444 15.40 -3.19 5.25
C GLY A 444 16.14 -1.85 5.22
N ARG A 445 16.61 -1.46 4.03
CA ARG A 445 17.32 -0.18 3.81
C ARG A 445 16.35 0.88 3.32
N LEU A 446 16.39 2.07 3.92
CA LEU A 446 15.61 3.22 3.46
C LEU A 446 16.23 3.80 2.19
N SER A 447 15.39 4.18 1.23
CA SER A 447 15.80 4.95 0.05
C SER A 447 15.55 6.42 0.31
N PHE A 448 16.59 7.17 0.64
CA PHE A 448 16.49 8.61 0.85
C PHE A 448 16.36 9.32 -0.49
N LEU A 449 15.48 10.30 -0.57
CA LEU A 449 15.30 11.10 -1.76
C LEU A 449 16.41 12.16 -1.84
N ASN A 450 16.67 12.65 -3.05
CA ASN A 450 17.59 13.76 -3.31
C ASN A 450 16.78 14.91 -3.96
N PRO A 451 17.35 16.13 -4.15
CA PRO A 451 16.65 17.25 -4.78
C PRO A 451 15.99 16.91 -6.14
N ASP A 452 16.59 16.01 -6.90
CA ASP A 452 16.06 15.54 -8.19
C ASP A 452 15.03 14.40 -8.07
N ASN A 453 14.57 14.09 -6.86
CA ASN A 453 13.71 12.94 -6.51
C ASN A 453 14.25 11.56 -6.94
N ASN A 454 15.54 11.46 -7.25
CA ASN A 454 16.23 10.20 -7.47
C ASN A 454 16.69 9.63 -6.13
N GLY A 455 15.92 8.67 -5.60
CA GLY A 455 16.23 8.05 -4.32
C GLY A 455 17.49 7.18 -4.36
N SER A 456 18.35 7.28 -3.34
CA SER A 456 19.48 6.38 -3.12
C SER A 456 19.24 5.50 -1.90
N VAL A 457 19.48 4.19 -2.05
CA VAL A 457 19.37 3.24 -0.94
C VAL A 457 20.48 3.54 0.06
N ALA A 458 20.10 3.75 1.33
CA ALA A 458 21.05 4.00 2.39
C ALA A 458 22.00 2.80 2.54
N PRO A 459 23.33 3.04 2.63
CA PRO A 459 24.29 1.97 2.87
C PRO A 459 24.21 1.41 4.29
N PHE A 460 23.40 2.01 5.17
CA PHE A 460 23.30 1.71 6.59
C PHE A 460 21.87 1.37 7.03
N ALA A 461 21.74 0.65 8.15
CA ALA A 461 20.44 0.41 8.78
C ALA A 461 19.91 1.71 9.40
N SER A 462 18.59 1.88 9.39
CA SER A 462 17.94 3.06 9.96
C SER A 462 17.18 2.71 11.23
N ALA A 463 17.21 3.60 12.21
CA ALA A 463 16.44 3.54 13.43
C ALA A 463 15.64 4.83 13.59
N VAL A 464 14.37 4.72 13.94
CA VAL A 464 13.51 5.87 14.25
C VAL A 464 13.28 5.91 15.74
N PHE A 465 13.67 7.00 16.39
CA PHE A 465 13.48 7.18 17.83
C PHE A 465 12.30 8.11 18.10
N TYR A 466 11.59 7.85 19.19
CA TYR A 466 10.52 8.70 19.69
C TYR A 466 10.81 9.20 21.09
N ILE A 467 10.71 10.51 21.26
CA ILE A 467 10.80 11.19 22.55
C ILE A 467 9.43 11.78 22.85
N GLY A 468 8.84 11.49 24.01
CA GLY A 468 7.53 12.00 24.39
C GLY A 468 6.77 11.05 25.31
N LYS A 469 5.59 11.49 25.75
CA LYS A 469 4.75 10.72 26.68
C LYS A 469 3.87 9.68 25.97
N ASP A 470 3.52 9.89 24.71
CA ASP A 470 2.60 9.03 23.95
C ASP A 470 3.35 7.96 23.13
N PHE A 471 4.16 7.17 23.83
CA PHE A 471 4.97 6.13 23.20
C PHE A 471 4.15 4.94 22.70
N LEU A 472 2.91 4.76 23.16
CA LEU A 472 2.00 3.72 22.66
C LEU A 472 1.56 4.05 21.23
N ARG A 473 1.22 5.30 20.96
CA ARG A 473 0.92 5.75 19.60
C ARG A 473 2.12 5.55 18.66
N PHE A 474 3.32 5.86 19.15
CA PHE A 474 4.55 5.53 18.42
C PHE A 474 4.68 4.03 18.15
N TYR A 475 4.48 3.18 19.16
CA TYR A 475 4.53 1.73 19.00
C TYR A 475 3.56 1.25 17.93
N TYR A 476 2.28 1.63 18.01
CA TYR A 476 1.27 1.19 17.05
C TYR A 476 1.57 1.63 15.62
N VAL A 477 2.06 2.86 15.43
CA VAL A 477 2.38 3.39 14.10
C VAL A 477 3.65 2.74 13.56
N PHE A 478 4.71 2.64 14.36
CA PHE A 478 6.02 2.22 13.89
C PHE A 478 6.25 0.70 13.89
N SER A 479 5.42 -0.09 14.59
CA SER A 479 5.46 -1.55 14.51
C SER A 479 5.14 -2.09 13.11
N GLU A 480 4.48 -1.29 12.27
CA GLU A 480 4.24 -1.64 10.86
C GLU A 480 5.52 -1.60 10.00
N TYR A 481 6.54 -0.85 10.43
CA TYR A 481 7.72 -0.54 9.61
C TYR A 481 9.01 -1.21 10.09
N GLY A 482 9.02 -1.76 11.30
CA GLY A 482 10.21 -2.32 11.91
C GLY A 482 9.97 -2.87 13.30
N ARG A 483 11.02 -3.45 13.88
CA ARG A 483 10.96 -3.94 15.27
C ARG A 483 11.01 -2.76 16.23
N VAL A 484 9.92 -2.55 16.96
CA VAL A 484 9.87 -1.54 18.02
C VAL A 484 10.49 -2.11 19.30
N LYS A 485 11.35 -1.32 19.93
CA LYS A 485 11.92 -1.55 21.24
C LYS A 485 11.48 -0.43 22.17
N PHE A 486 11.01 -0.78 23.36
CA PHE A 486 10.85 0.19 24.43
C PHE A 486 12.22 0.44 25.04
N GLY A 487 12.60 1.72 25.17
CA GLY A 487 13.92 2.08 25.67
C GLY A 487 14.12 1.60 27.12
N GLN A 488 15.37 1.39 27.52
CA GLN A 488 15.73 0.73 28.79
C GLN A 488 15.07 1.37 30.02
N SER A 489 14.88 2.70 30.02
CA SER A 489 14.22 3.41 31.11
C SER A 489 12.72 3.10 31.23
N LEU A 490 12.04 2.90 30.10
CA LEU A 490 10.61 2.58 30.08
C LEU A 490 10.39 1.12 30.41
N THR A 491 11.23 0.23 29.88
CA THR A 491 11.22 -1.19 30.23
C THR A 491 11.40 -1.39 31.73
N ASN A 492 12.37 -0.71 32.36
CA ASN A 492 12.56 -0.78 33.81
C ASN A 492 11.33 -0.28 34.60
N ARG A 493 10.65 0.78 34.11
CA ARG A 493 9.44 1.31 34.74
C ARG A 493 8.24 0.37 34.56
N LEU A 494 8.06 -0.20 33.37
CA LEU A 494 6.99 -1.17 33.08
C LEU A 494 7.19 -2.47 33.87
N VAL A 495 8.43 -2.97 33.95
CA VAL A 495 8.80 -4.14 34.77
C VAL A 495 8.52 -3.89 36.26
N SER A 496 8.78 -2.68 36.77
CA SER A 496 8.46 -2.34 38.17
C SER A 496 6.96 -2.25 38.48
N LEU A 497 6.12 -2.11 37.45
CA LEU A 497 4.65 -1.99 37.57
C LEU A 497 3.92 -3.30 37.19
N ALA A 498 4.64 -4.30 36.68
CA ALA A 498 4.04 -5.53 36.19
C ALA A 498 3.85 -6.58 37.30
N PRO A 499 2.77 -7.37 37.25
CA PRO A 499 2.59 -8.49 38.17
C PRO A 499 3.75 -9.50 38.05
N PRO A 500 4.08 -10.25 39.11
CA PRO A 500 5.13 -11.27 39.06
C PRO A 500 4.85 -12.29 37.94
N GLY A 501 5.80 -12.45 37.02
CA GLY A 501 5.73 -13.43 35.92
C GLY A 501 5.37 -12.88 34.53
N PHE A 502 5.20 -11.57 34.37
CA PHE A 502 5.01 -10.96 33.05
C PHE A 502 6.35 -10.60 32.39
N ASP A 503 6.69 -11.24 31.27
CA ASP A 503 7.92 -10.97 30.51
C ASP A 503 7.66 -10.01 29.33
N PHE A 504 8.52 -9.00 29.19
CA PHE A 504 8.47 -7.97 28.13
C PHE A 504 9.62 -8.11 27.11
N SER A 505 10.32 -9.26 27.10
CA SER A 505 11.50 -9.52 26.25
C SER A 505 11.25 -9.50 24.74
#